data_AF-A0A1H5M4T9-F1
#
_entry.id   AF-A0A1H5M4T9-F1
#
_cell.length_a   1.000
_cell.length_b   1.000
_cell.length_c   1.000
_cell.angle_alpha   90.00
_cell.angle_beta   90.00
_cell.angle_gamma   90.00
#
_symmetry.space_group_name_H-M   'P 1'
#
loop_
_entity.id
_entity.type
_entity.pdbx_description
1 polymer ?
#
loop_
_entity_poly.entity_id
_entity_poly.type
_entity_poly.pdbx_seq_one_letter_code
_entity_poly.pdbx_strand_id
1 'polypeptide(L)'
;MPGSFAPLIRRRAVLASAAVVLGAALGGCGFTVRRTSGPPTFTPEELVDIGEFSTLDELGIARAKESQSLRLDFRAGTIAKADVGLPDSSHGPDVVANKGEKLQLTIRGTTGTLEADTDHVRFFTTDTSPELSVVTYFLTAETLDEYGQLLRDAVSDYGLDSEAVERWIEGTRDDPGGKSSYAVGVGDSLGFDVGYDLRYDGGKEIQVIIVSVSKLSQ
;
A
#
# COMPACT_ATOMS: atom_id res chain seq x y z
N MET A 1 -44.88 -13.85 -52.48
CA MET A 1 -45.19 -15.27 -52.75
C MET A 1 -44.77 -16.09 -51.53
N PRO A 2 -45.65 -16.98 -51.03
CA PRO A 2 -45.47 -17.72 -49.78
C PRO A 2 -44.80 -19.08 -50.02
N GLY A 3 -44.18 -19.65 -48.98
CA GLY A 3 -43.62 -20.99 -49.00
C GLY A 3 -43.64 -21.61 -47.60
N SER A 4 -44.82 -22.09 -47.21
CA SER A 4 -45.11 -22.93 -46.05
C SER A 4 -44.58 -24.36 -46.28
N PHE A 5 -44.06 -25.04 -45.26
CA PHE A 5 -44.29 -26.48 -44.99
C PHE A 5 -43.88 -26.83 -43.54
N ALA A 6 -44.88 -27.17 -42.71
CA ALA A 6 -44.78 -28.09 -41.58
C ALA A 6 -45.31 -29.47 -42.05
N PRO A 7 -44.97 -30.63 -41.44
CA PRO A 7 -45.71 -31.15 -40.26
C PRO A 7 -44.82 -31.94 -39.24
N LEU A 8 -45.07 -31.86 -37.91
CA LEU A 8 -45.90 -32.71 -37.02
C LEU A 8 -45.54 -34.22 -36.94
N ILE A 9 -45.84 -34.79 -35.74
CA ILE A 9 -46.14 -36.23 -35.41
C ILE A 9 -44.90 -37.04 -34.92
N ARG A 10 -44.85 -37.81 -33.81
CA ARG A 10 -45.80 -38.28 -32.77
C ARG A 10 -45.06 -38.81 -31.52
N ARG A 11 -45.65 -38.54 -30.36
CA ARG A 11 -46.03 -39.45 -29.25
C ARG A 11 -45.21 -40.75 -29.03
N ARG A 12 -44.82 -41.00 -27.77
CA ARG A 12 -45.51 -41.95 -26.86
C ARG A 12 -44.92 -41.90 -25.43
N ALA A 13 -45.81 -41.87 -24.46
CA ALA A 13 -45.58 -42.11 -23.04
C ALA A 13 -45.69 -43.61 -22.72
N VAL A 14 -44.91 -44.12 -21.76
CA VAL A 14 -45.17 -45.27 -20.84
C VAL A 14 -44.09 -45.15 -19.73
N LEU A 15 -44.41 -44.67 -18.52
CA LEU A 15 -44.80 -45.40 -17.30
C LEU A 15 -43.73 -46.31 -16.66
N ALA A 16 -43.60 -46.09 -15.33
CA ALA A 16 -43.42 -47.09 -14.27
C ALA A 16 -42.01 -47.42 -13.74
N SER A 17 -41.74 -46.84 -12.56
CA SER A 17 -41.51 -47.56 -11.28
C SER A 17 -40.09 -47.94 -10.82
N ALA A 18 -39.88 -47.60 -9.54
CA ALA A 18 -39.08 -48.25 -8.51
C ALA A 18 -37.55 -48.04 -8.48
N ALA A 19 -37.07 -47.31 -7.47
CA ALA A 19 -36.40 -47.91 -6.31
C ALA A 19 -36.04 -46.84 -5.27
N VAL A 20 -36.34 -47.15 -4.01
CA VAL A 20 -36.10 -46.36 -2.80
C VAL A 20 -34.75 -46.75 -2.19
N VAL A 21 -33.88 -45.75 -2.02
CA VAL A 21 -33.05 -45.41 -0.84
C VAL A 21 -31.96 -46.40 -0.38
N LEU A 22 -30.69 -45.99 -0.47
CA LEU A 22 -29.79 -45.63 0.67
C LEU A 22 -28.33 -45.65 0.19
N GLY A 23 -27.65 -44.50 0.22
CA GLY A 23 -26.19 -44.46 0.06
C GLY A 23 -25.64 -43.14 -0.45
N ALA A 24 -25.45 -42.17 0.44
CA ALA A 24 -24.43 -41.13 0.27
C ALA A 24 -24.04 -40.61 1.67
N ALA A 25 -22.95 -41.16 2.19
CA ALA A 25 -22.22 -40.53 3.29
C ALA A 25 -21.63 -39.22 2.75
N LEU A 26 -22.37 -38.12 2.94
CA LEU A 26 -21.79 -36.79 2.80
C LEU A 26 -21.01 -36.51 4.08
N GLY A 27 -19.73 -36.88 4.05
CA GLY A 27 -18.71 -36.24 4.88
C GLY A 27 -18.68 -34.77 4.49
N GLY A 28 -19.57 -33.98 5.10
CA GLY A 28 -19.50 -32.54 5.04
C GLY A 28 -18.24 -32.12 5.76
N CYS A 29 -17.19 -31.79 5.00
CA CYS A 29 -16.21 -30.83 5.48
C CYS A 29 -16.98 -29.53 5.72
N GLY A 30 -17.48 -29.37 6.95
CA GLY A 30 -18.00 -28.11 7.42
C GLY A 30 -16.85 -27.12 7.33
N PHE A 31 -16.84 -26.31 6.27
CA PHE A 31 -16.17 -25.02 6.29
C PHE A 31 -16.90 -24.21 7.38
N THR A 32 -16.41 -24.32 8.61
CA THR A 32 -16.72 -23.36 9.65
C THR A 32 -16.08 -22.06 9.20
N VAL A 33 -16.82 -21.24 8.46
CA VAL A 33 -16.52 -19.81 8.35
C VAL A 33 -16.65 -19.27 9.76
N ARG A 34 -15.53 -19.23 10.46
CA ARG A 34 -15.41 -18.57 11.76
C ARG A 34 -15.63 -17.09 11.47
N ARG A 35 -16.87 -16.62 11.61
CA ARG A 35 -17.18 -15.20 11.66
C ARG A 35 -16.71 -14.71 13.03
N THR A 36 -15.40 -14.59 13.21
CA THR A 36 -14.78 -13.96 14.37
C THR A 36 -15.10 -12.48 14.29
N SER A 37 -16.07 -12.04 15.08
CA SER A 37 -16.31 -10.64 15.37
C SER A 37 -15.19 -10.16 16.30
N GLY A 38 -14.04 -9.85 15.72
CA GLY A 38 -12.83 -9.36 16.40
C GLY A 38 -11.69 -9.26 15.38
N PRO A 39 -10.68 -8.39 15.60
CA PRO A 39 -9.50 -8.36 14.76
C PRO A 39 -8.86 -9.75 14.69
N PRO A 40 -8.31 -10.16 13.53
CA PRO A 40 -7.64 -11.45 13.40
C PRO A 40 -6.54 -11.55 14.46
N THR A 41 -6.47 -12.71 15.13
CA THR A 41 -5.41 -13.02 16.09
C THR A 41 -4.50 -14.05 15.44
N PHE A 42 -3.22 -13.70 15.28
CA PHE A 42 -2.20 -14.55 14.69
C PHE A 42 -1.31 -15.15 15.78
N THR A 43 -0.77 -16.33 15.55
CA THR A 43 0.22 -16.93 16.46
C THR A 43 1.59 -16.28 16.24
N PRO A 44 2.50 -16.31 17.24
CA PRO A 44 3.85 -15.76 17.08
C PRO A 44 4.62 -16.38 15.89
N GLU A 45 4.40 -17.67 15.60
CA GLU A 45 5.03 -18.34 14.47
C GLU A 45 4.53 -17.81 13.13
N GLU A 46 3.28 -17.37 13.06
CA GLU A 46 2.72 -16.74 11.86
C GLU A 46 3.29 -15.34 11.64
N LEU A 47 3.72 -14.64 12.69
CA LEU A 47 4.24 -13.27 12.63
C LEU A 47 5.72 -13.18 12.24
N VAL A 48 6.41 -14.31 12.06
CA VAL A 48 7.77 -14.31 11.52
C VAL A 48 7.74 -13.85 10.06
N ASP A 49 8.46 -12.77 9.75
CA ASP A 49 8.70 -12.36 8.37
C ASP A 49 9.70 -13.31 7.70
N ILE A 50 9.27 -13.94 6.61
CA ILE A 50 10.03 -14.91 5.85
C ILE A 50 10.23 -14.48 4.38
N GLY A 51 9.68 -13.33 4.00
CA GLY A 51 9.73 -12.80 2.64
C GLY A 51 10.89 -11.82 2.44
N GLU A 52 11.32 -11.64 1.19
CA GLU A 52 12.18 -10.50 0.84
C GLU A 52 11.40 -9.18 0.86
N PHE A 53 10.12 -9.24 0.46
CA PHE A 53 9.19 -8.11 0.43
C PHE A 53 7.93 -8.44 1.23
N SER A 54 7.33 -7.42 1.82
CA SER A 54 6.15 -7.54 2.65
C SER A 54 4.88 -7.69 1.80
N THR A 55 3.97 -8.55 2.24
CA THR A 55 2.59 -8.57 1.74
C THR A 55 1.77 -7.48 2.44
N LEU A 56 0.68 -7.06 1.79
CA LEU A 56 -0.27 -6.07 2.30
C LEU A 56 -1.64 -6.70 2.63
N ASP A 57 -1.71 -8.03 2.71
CA ASP A 57 -2.85 -8.72 3.32
C ASP A 57 -2.84 -8.57 4.85
N GLU A 58 -3.91 -9.01 5.52
CA GLU A 58 -4.07 -8.84 6.97
C GLU A 58 -2.88 -9.41 7.77
N LEU A 59 -2.34 -10.55 7.33
CA LEU A 59 -1.19 -11.20 7.96
C LEU A 59 0.11 -10.45 7.67
N GLY A 60 0.32 -9.98 6.43
CA GLY A 60 1.48 -9.18 6.04
C GLY A 60 1.58 -7.88 6.84
N ILE A 61 0.46 -7.19 7.02
CA ILE A 61 0.40 -5.96 7.85
C ILE A 61 0.71 -6.29 9.32
N ALA A 62 0.19 -7.40 9.85
CA ALA A 62 0.49 -7.82 11.21
C ALA A 62 1.98 -8.13 11.40
N ARG A 63 2.60 -8.82 10.43
CA ARG A 63 4.06 -9.07 10.39
C ARG A 63 4.86 -7.78 10.34
N ALA A 64 4.47 -6.84 9.47
CA ALA A 64 5.16 -5.56 9.33
C ALA A 64 5.13 -4.74 10.64
N LYS A 65 4.00 -4.78 11.35
CA LYS A 65 3.85 -4.14 12.66
C LYS A 65 4.67 -4.81 13.75
N GLU A 66 4.67 -6.14 13.81
CA GLU A 66 5.42 -6.89 14.82
C GLU A 66 6.94 -6.75 14.62
N SER A 67 7.39 -6.82 13.36
CA SER A 67 8.81 -6.68 13.00
C SER A 67 9.28 -5.24 12.86
N GLN A 68 8.35 -4.27 12.91
CA GLN A 68 8.60 -2.85 12.67
C GLN A 68 9.24 -2.55 11.29
N SER A 69 8.99 -3.40 10.29
CA SER A 69 9.65 -3.35 8.98
C SER A 69 8.62 -3.51 7.86
N LEU A 70 8.67 -2.62 6.87
CA LEU A 70 7.86 -2.71 5.65
C LEU A 70 8.74 -2.60 4.42
N ARG A 71 8.83 -3.67 3.63
CA ARG A 71 9.74 -3.78 2.48
C ARG A 71 8.96 -3.90 1.20
N LEU A 72 9.15 -2.99 0.26
CA LEU A 72 8.38 -2.88 -0.98
C LEU A 72 9.29 -2.99 -2.21
N ASP A 73 8.82 -3.71 -3.23
CA ASP A 73 9.48 -3.78 -4.54
C ASP A 73 8.82 -2.80 -5.52
N PHE A 74 9.52 -1.70 -5.83
CA PHE A 74 9.01 -0.65 -6.73
C PHE A 74 9.83 -0.56 -8.03
N ARG A 75 10.61 -1.59 -8.37
CA ARG A 75 11.46 -1.61 -9.56
C ARG A 75 10.71 -1.42 -10.88
N ALA A 76 9.43 -1.81 -10.94
CA ALA A 76 8.59 -1.60 -12.10
C ALA A 76 7.96 -0.19 -12.19
N GLY A 77 8.13 0.63 -11.14
CA GLY A 77 7.43 1.91 -10.97
C GLY A 77 5.98 1.76 -10.49
N THR A 78 5.52 0.55 -10.26
CA THR A 78 4.24 0.19 -9.64
C THR A 78 4.40 -1.13 -8.87
N ILE A 79 3.44 -1.43 -7.98
CA ILE A 79 3.35 -2.72 -7.26
C ILE A 79 2.06 -3.40 -7.69
N ALA A 80 2.14 -4.61 -8.27
CA ALA A 80 0.93 -5.37 -8.59
C ALA A 80 0.23 -5.83 -7.30
N LYS A 81 -1.09 -5.67 -7.21
CA LYS A 81 -1.86 -6.06 -6.02
C LYS A 81 -1.72 -7.55 -5.71
N ALA A 82 -1.71 -8.39 -6.74
CA ALA A 82 -1.52 -9.82 -6.61
C ALA A 82 -0.17 -10.18 -5.93
N ASP A 83 0.89 -9.44 -6.19
CA ASP A 83 2.23 -9.70 -5.64
C ASP A 83 2.30 -9.39 -4.13
N VAL A 84 1.41 -8.52 -3.64
CA VAL A 84 1.29 -8.16 -2.23
C VAL A 84 0.06 -8.79 -1.56
N GLY A 85 -0.55 -9.80 -2.17
CA GLY A 85 -1.68 -10.53 -1.58
C GLY A 85 -3.00 -9.76 -1.55
N LEU A 86 -3.13 -8.68 -2.34
CA LEU A 86 -4.35 -7.89 -2.46
C LEU A 86 -5.20 -8.32 -3.66
N PRO A 87 -6.54 -8.36 -3.53
CA PRO A 87 -7.44 -8.51 -4.68
C PRO A 87 -7.39 -7.30 -5.61
N ASP A 88 -7.54 -7.51 -6.92
CA ASP A 88 -7.55 -6.41 -7.92
C ASP A 88 -8.57 -5.30 -7.60
N SER A 89 -9.70 -5.67 -6.99
CA SER A 89 -10.78 -4.75 -6.63
C SER A 89 -10.60 -4.04 -5.28
N SER A 90 -9.55 -4.34 -4.51
CA SER A 90 -9.37 -3.72 -3.18
C SER A 90 -8.63 -2.39 -3.29
N HIS A 91 -8.88 -1.49 -2.33
CA HIS A 91 -7.94 -0.39 -2.10
C HIS A 91 -6.70 -0.91 -1.37
N GLY A 92 -5.59 -0.18 -1.48
CA GLY A 92 -4.36 -0.43 -0.74
C GLY A 92 -4.58 -0.04 0.72
N PRO A 93 -4.20 -0.90 1.69
CA PRO A 93 -4.43 -0.64 3.10
C PRO A 93 -3.47 0.43 3.62
N ASP A 94 -3.95 1.25 4.54
CA ASP A 94 -3.07 2.11 5.34
C ASP A 94 -2.30 1.24 6.34
N VAL A 95 -0.97 1.32 6.32
CA VAL A 95 -0.08 0.63 7.27
C VAL A 95 0.41 1.65 8.29
N VAL A 96 -0.12 1.57 9.50
CA VAL A 96 0.21 2.47 10.61
C VAL A 96 1.03 1.71 11.63
N ALA A 97 2.14 2.26 12.10
CA ALA A 97 2.97 1.69 13.16
C ALA A 97 2.17 1.52 14.47
N ASN A 98 2.67 0.72 15.41
CA ASN A 98 2.08 0.71 16.75
C ASN A 98 2.32 2.06 17.44
N LYS A 99 1.50 2.36 18.45
CA LYS A 99 1.57 3.65 19.14
C LYS A 99 2.93 3.85 19.80
N GLY A 100 3.64 4.90 19.39
CA GLY A 100 4.96 5.26 19.92
C GLY A 100 6.12 4.53 19.24
N GLU A 101 5.86 3.82 18.15
CA GLU A 101 6.84 3.09 17.35
C GLU A 101 6.87 3.65 15.93
N LYS A 102 7.99 3.43 15.22
CA LYS A 102 8.14 3.72 13.79
C LYS A 102 8.33 2.43 13.02
N LEU A 103 7.88 2.43 11.76
CA LEU A 103 8.19 1.40 10.78
C LEU A 103 9.43 1.82 10.01
N GLN A 104 10.41 0.91 9.92
CA GLN A 104 11.47 0.99 8.94
C GLN A 104 10.87 0.65 7.57
N LEU A 105 10.62 1.67 6.77
CA LEU A 105 10.20 1.55 5.38
C LEU A 105 11.43 1.35 4.50
N THR A 106 11.39 0.34 3.64
CA THR A 106 12.40 0.09 2.60
C THR A 106 11.69 -0.03 1.25
N ILE A 107 12.02 0.82 0.29
CA ILE A 107 11.46 0.76 -1.08
C ILE A 107 12.58 0.53 -2.07
N ARG A 108 12.57 -0.63 -2.72
CA ARG A 108 13.59 -0.99 -3.70
C ARG A 108 13.25 -0.42 -5.07
N GLY A 109 14.15 0.40 -5.61
CA GLY A 109 14.10 0.94 -6.97
C GLY A 109 15.04 0.20 -7.91
N THR A 110 15.11 0.67 -9.17
CA THR A 110 15.98 0.09 -10.19
C THR A 110 17.45 0.45 -10.00
N THR A 111 17.73 1.64 -9.46
CA THR A 111 19.08 2.18 -9.27
C THR A 111 19.52 2.17 -7.82
N GLY A 112 18.58 2.22 -6.87
CA GLY A 112 18.88 2.26 -5.44
C GLY A 112 17.71 1.83 -4.56
N THR A 113 17.83 2.07 -3.27
CA THR A 113 16.81 1.76 -2.26
C THR A 113 16.55 3.00 -1.42
N LEU A 114 15.27 3.28 -1.15
CA LEU A 114 14.84 4.29 -0.20
C LEU A 114 14.68 3.63 1.17
N GLU A 115 15.23 4.26 2.20
CA GLU A 115 15.07 3.85 3.60
C GLU A 115 14.52 5.03 4.41
N ALA A 116 13.48 4.81 5.19
CA ALA A 116 12.87 5.86 6.01
C ALA A 116 12.20 5.29 7.26
N ASP A 117 12.25 6.02 8.36
CA ASP A 117 11.45 5.71 9.55
C ASP A 117 10.14 6.51 9.53
N THR A 118 9.01 5.81 9.57
CA THR A 118 7.70 6.44 9.42
C THR A 118 6.64 5.82 10.31
N ASP A 119 5.71 6.64 10.77
CA ASP A 119 4.57 6.18 11.57
C ASP A 119 3.44 5.64 10.68
N HIS A 120 3.42 6.00 9.39
CA HIS A 120 2.29 5.72 8.51
C HIS A 120 2.73 5.65 7.04
N VAL A 121 2.34 4.56 6.39
CA VAL A 121 2.45 4.37 4.94
C VAL A 121 1.04 4.20 4.35
N ARG A 122 0.78 4.91 3.25
CA ARG A 122 -0.46 4.87 2.48
C ARG A 122 -0.15 4.52 1.03
N PHE A 123 -1.06 3.79 0.41
CA PHE A 123 -0.97 3.43 -1.00
C PHE A 123 -2.11 4.09 -1.77
N PHE A 124 -1.78 4.83 -2.82
CA PHE A 124 -2.79 5.35 -3.72
C PHE A 124 -3.17 4.28 -4.75
N THR A 125 -4.45 3.93 -4.79
CA THR A 125 -5.01 3.01 -5.79
C THR A 125 -6.53 3.20 -5.88
N THR A 126 -7.08 2.81 -7.01
CA THR A 126 -8.53 2.63 -7.22
C THR A 126 -8.92 1.16 -7.11
N ASP A 127 -10.22 0.89 -7.05
CA ASP A 127 -10.86 -0.43 -7.15
C ASP A 127 -10.86 -1.01 -8.58
N THR A 128 -10.39 -0.22 -9.54
CA THR A 128 -10.30 -0.57 -10.97
C THR A 128 -8.87 -0.74 -11.48
N SER A 129 -7.87 -0.33 -10.69
CA SER A 129 -6.45 -0.50 -11.00
C SER A 129 -5.95 -1.82 -10.41
N PRO A 130 -5.30 -2.71 -11.17
CA PRO A 130 -4.66 -3.90 -10.61
C PRO A 130 -3.34 -3.58 -9.88
N GLU A 131 -2.91 -2.31 -9.87
CA GLU A 131 -1.60 -1.88 -9.38
C GLU A 131 -1.72 -0.72 -8.38
N LEU A 132 -0.78 -0.66 -7.44
CA LEU A 132 -0.51 0.48 -6.56
C LEU A 132 0.52 1.38 -7.25
N SER A 133 0.15 2.63 -7.52
CA SER A 133 0.94 3.54 -8.36
C SER A 133 1.69 4.62 -7.59
N VAL A 134 1.26 4.91 -6.36
CA VAL A 134 1.93 5.87 -5.48
C VAL A 134 2.00 5.30 -4.07
N VAL A 135 3.18 5.35 -3.47
CA VAL A 135 3.39 5.08 -2.05
C VAL A 135 3.58 6.44 -1.37
N THR A 136 2.86 6.70 -0.28
CA THR A 136 3.00 7.92 0.51
C THR A 136 3.39 7.55 1.92
N TYR A 137 4.39 8.21 2.48
CA TYR A 137 4.74 8.07 3.89
C TYR A 137 4.98 9.44 4.53
N PHE A 138 5.01 9.46 5.85
CA PHE A 138 5.07 10.70 6.63
C PHE A 138 6.33 10.71 7.47
N LEU A 139 7.13 11.76 7.31
CA LEU A 139 8.23 12.08 8.21
C LEU A 139 7.76 13.13 9.20
N THR A 140 8.23 13.02 10.43
CA THR A 140 7.93 13.94 11.52
C THR A 140 9.23 14.50 12.08
N ALA A 141 9.20 15.77 12.49
CA ALA A 141 10.31 16.42 13.18
C ALA A 141 9.77 17.35 14.27
N GLU A 142 10.46 17.40 15.41
CA GLU A 142 10.09 18.24 16.56
C GLU A 142 10.75 19.62 16.50
N THR A 143 11.80 19.77 15.70
CA THR A 143 12.56 21.02 15.57
C THR A 143 12.76 21.42 14.12
N LEU A 144 12.95 22.72 13.89
CA LEU A 144 13.28 23.24 12.56
C LEU A 144 14.62 22.72 12.04
N ASP A 145 15.60 22.49 12.93
CA ASP A 145 16.90 21.96 12.52
C ASP A 145 16.80 20.49 12.10
N GLU A 146 16.06 19.66 12.82
CA GLU A 146 15.75 18.29 12.43
C GLU A 146 14.98 18.25 11.10
N TYR A 147 13.96 19.11 10.95
CA TYR A 147 13.20 19.23 9.71
C TYR A 147 14.11 19.59 8.54
N GLY A 148 14.99 20.58 8.73
CA GLY A 148 15.96 20.99 7.71
C GLY A 148 16.97 19.88 7.39
N GLN A 149 17.38 19.07 8.37
CA GLN A 149 18.27 17.93 8.14
C GLN A 149 17.59 16.88 7.25
N LEU A 150 16.34 16.53 7.51
CA LEU A 150 15.57 15.59 6.67
C LEU A 150 15.51 16.05 5.20
N LEU A 151 15.42 17.35 4.95
CA LEU A 151 15.43 17.90 3.58
C LEU A 151 16.81 17.83 2.94
N ARG A 152 17.88 18.13 3.69
CA ARG A 152 19.26 18.03 3.18
C ARG A 152 19.66 16.60 2.88
N ASP A 153 19.23 15.65 3.71
CA ASP A 153 19.43 14.22 3.47
C ASP A 153 18.73 13.82 2.16
N ALA A 154 17.49 14.26 1.95
CA ALA A 154 16.75 14.00 0.72
C ALA A 154 17.40 14.60 -0.56
N VAL A 155 18.12 15.72 -0.45
CA VAL A 155 18.95 16.25 -1.55
C VAL A 155 20.06 15.26 -1.91
N SER A 156 20.80 14.78 -0.91
CA SER A 156 21.90 13.83 -1.10
C SER A 156 21.41 12.47 -1.60
N ASP A 157 20.36 11.95 -0.99
CA ASP A 157 19.96 10.56 -1.13
C ASP A 157 19.02 10.34 -2.31
N TYR A 158 18.17 11.33 -2.63
CA TYR A 158 17.12 11.21 -3.64
C TYR A 158 17.30 12.18 -4.81
N GLY A 159 18.19 13.17 -4.70
CA GLY A 159 18.47 14.14 -5.75
C GLY A 159 17.46 15.28 -5.84
N LEU A 160 16.90 15.71 -4.70
CA LEU A 160 16.08 16.93 -4.66
C LEU A 160 16.90 18.18 -5.03
N ASP A 161 16.22 19.22 -5.52
CA ASP A 161 16.84 20.51 -5.83
C ASP A 161 17.36 21.19 -4.55
N SER A 162 18.69 21.22 -4.40
CA SER A 162 19.36 21.81 -3.24
C SER A 162 19.06 23.30 -3.06
N GLU A 163 18.93 24.05 -4.16
CA GLU A 163 18.68 25.49 -4.09
C GLU A 163 17.24 25.76 -3.64
N ALA A 164 16.28 24.96 -4.11
CA ALA A 164 14.91 25.00 -3.63
C ALA A 164 14.79 24.66 -2.15
N VAL A 165 15.48 23.61 -1.69
CA VAL A 165 15.54 23.20 -0.28
C VAL A 165 16.12 24.30 0.60
N GLU A 166 17.33 24.79 0.31
CA GLU A 166 17.97 25.77 1.20
C GLU A 166 17.21 27.10 1.20
N ARG A 167 16.67 27.54 0.06
CA ARG A 167 15.85 28.76 0.00
C ARG A 167 14.61 28.64 0.90
N TRP A 168 13.97 27.47 0.93
CA TRP A 168 12.85 27.23 1.82
C TRP A 168 13.29 27.24 3.29
N ILE A 169 14.39 26.56 3.63
CA ILE A 169 14.93 26.52 4.99
C ILE A 169 15.28 27.92 5.49
N GLU A 170 15.98 28.72 4.69
CA GLU A 170 16.32 30.12 5.01
C GLU A 170 15.05 30.94 5.25
N GLY A 171 14.07 30.86 4.35
CA GLY A 171 12.80 31.57 4.50
C GLY A 171 12.03 31.19 5.77
N THR A 172 12.03 29.91 6.15
CA THR A 172 11.41 29.46 7.39
C THR A 172 12.21 29.86 8.64
N ARG A 173 13.53 29.98 8.55
CA ARG A 173 14.36 30.50 9.66
C ARG A 173 14.14 31.99 9.90
N ASP A 174 13.84 32.75 8.86
CA ASP A 174 13.53 34.18 8.96
C ASP A 174 12.16 34.44 9.61
N ASP A 175 11.20 33.52 9.47
CA ASP A 175 9.88 33.54 10.12
C ASP A 175 9.51 32.17 10.74
N PRO A 176 10.15 31.77 11.86
CA PRO A 176 9.97 30.44 12.43
C PRO A 176 8.60 30.24 13.09
N GLY A 177 7.85 31.31 13.34
CA GLY A 177 6.47 31.23 13.82
C GLY A 177 5.43 31.07 12.71
N GLY A 178 5.85 31.21 11.45
CA GLY A 178 4.98 31.20 10.28
C GLY A 178 4.43 29.82 9.92
N LYS A 179 3.47 29.82 8.99
CA LYS A 179 2.95 28.61 8.35
C LYS A 179 3.42 28.57 6.91
N SER A 180 3.88 27.41 6.47
CA SER A 180 4.36 27.20 5.11
C SER A 180 3.86 25.88 4.55
N SER A 181 3.46 25.91 3.27
CA SER A 181 3.15 24.74 2.47
C SER A 181 3.89 24.87 1.16
N TYR A 182 4.76 23.91 0.87
CA TYR A 182 5.66 24.02 -0.29
C TYR A 182 5.99 22.65 -0.87
N ALA A 183 5.93 22.52 -2.19
CA ALA A 183 6.43 21.33 -2.88
C ALA A 183 7.83 21.64 -3.40
N VAL A 184 8.83 20.92 -2.90
CA VAL A 184 10.26 21.17 -3.22
C VAL A 184 10.58 20.81 -4.67
N GLY A 185 9.82 19.88 -5.25
CA GLY A 185 10.11 19.26 -6.53
C GLY A 185 10.18 17.74 -6.39
N VAL A 186 10.82 17.10 -7.36
CA VAL A 186 10.96 15.65 -7.44
C VAL A 186 12.43 15.31 -7.61
N GLY A 187 12.90 14.33 -6.84
CA GLY A 187 14.20 13.67 -7.03
C GLY A 187 14.00 12.30 -7.64
N ASP A 188 14.94 11.82 -8.45
CA ASP A 188 14.78 10.61 -9.26
C ASP A 188 15.97 9.63 -9.15
N SER A 189 16.89 9.87 -8.22
CA SER A 189 18.19 9.18 -8.14
C SER A 189 18.07 7.66 -7.91
N LEU A 190 16.93 7.19 -7.40
CA LEU A 190 16.69 5.78 -7.07
C LEU A 190 16.03 4.99 -8.22
N GLY A 191 15.73 5.64 -9.34
CA GLY A 191 15.01 5.03 -10.46
C GLY A 191 13.48 5.03 -10.31
N PHE A 192 12.97 5.91 -9.46
CA PHE A 192 11.58 6.32 -9.30
C PHE A 192 11.53 7.77 -8.80
N ASP A 193 10.40 8.44 -8.96
CA ASP A 193 10.19 9.81 -8.50
C ASP A 193 9.94 9.82 -6.99
N VAL A 194 10.63 10.73 -6.29
CA VAL A 194 10.46 11.02 -4.86
C VAL A 194 10.10 12.50 -4.71
N GLY A 195 8.84 12.76 -4.36
CA GLY A 195 8.32 14.12 -4.14
C GLY A 195 8.20 14.45 -2.66
N TYR A 196 8.60 15.68 -2.29
CA TYR A 196 8.52 16.19 -0.92
C TYR A 196 7.54 17.38 -0.85
N ASP A 197 6.45 17.20 -0.11
CA ASP A 197 5.48 18.25 0.23
C ASP A 197 5.66 18.64 1.71
N LEU A 198 6.14 19.86 1.91
CA LEU A 198 6.51 20.43 3.19
C LEU A 198 5.30 21.03 3.86
N ARG A 199 4.97 20.56 5.06
CA ARG A 199 3.91 21.08 5.92
C ARG A 199 4.51 21.59 7.23
N TYR A 200 4.81 22.89 7.26
CA TYR A 200 5.37 23.57 8.42
C TYR A 200 4.37 24.53 9.05
N ASP A 201 4.28 24.50 10.38
CA ASP A 201 3.47 25.38 11.21
C ASP A 201 4.22 25.63 12.52
N GLY A 202 4.88 26.79 12.63
CA GLY A 202 5.68 27.16 13.81
C GLY A 202 4.91 27.20 15.13
N GLY A 203 3.57 27.20 15.07
CA GLY A 203 2.71 27.08 16.24
C GLY A 203 2.48 25.63 16.72
N LYS A 204 3.06 24.62 16.06
CA LYS A 204 2.94 23.20 16.41
C LYS A 204 4.25 22.63 16.92
N GLU A 205 4.14 21.62 17.78
CA GLU A 205 5.28 20.85 18.30
C GLU A 205 5.85 19.90 17.23
N ILE A 206 4.99 19.31 16.40
CA ILE A 206 5.38 18.34 15.38
C ILE A 206 5.13 18.92 14.00
N GLN A 207 6.18 18.93 13.18
CA GLN A 207 6.17 19.30 11.78
C GLN A 207 6.10 18.05 10.91
N VAL A 208 5.51 18.16 9.72
CA VAL A 208 5.26 17.00 8.85
C VAL A 208 5.86 17.24 7.47
N ILE A 209 6.49 16.21 6.92
CA ILE A 209 6.82 16.12 5.50
C ILE A 209 6.02 14.95 4.93
N ILE A 210 5.27 15.21 3.86
CA ILE A 210 4.58 14.17 3.11
C ILE A 210 5.49 13.78 1.96
N VAL A 211 5.94 12.54 1.95
CA VAL A 211 6.80 12.01 0.88
C VAL A 211 5.98 11.10 -0.01
N SER A 212 6.03 11.34 -1.32
CA SER A 212 5.38 10.49 -2.32
C SER A 212 6.42 9.81 -3.20
N VAL A 213 6.28 8.51 -3.39
CA VAL A 213 7.05 7.70 -4.34
C VAL A 213 6.15 7.28 -5.48
N SER A 214 6.54 7.61 -6.71
CA SER A 214 5.78 7.29 -7.93
C SER A 214 6.71 6.87 -9.07
N LYS A 215 6.13 6.33 -10.14
CA LYS A 215 6.87 6.07 -11.37
C LYS A 215 7.59 7.33 -11.87
N LEU A 216 8.77 7.15 -12.46
CA LEU A 216 9.51 8.22 -13.15
C LEU A 216 8.63 8.99 -14.14
N SER A 217 8.57 10.31 -13.96
CA SER A 217 7.96 11.23 -14.91
C SER A 217 8.80 11.27 -16.19
N GLN A 218 8.20 10.91 -17.33
CA GLN A 218 8.82 10.99 -18.66
C GLN A 218 8.58 12.35 -19.33
#